data_AF-A0A385FW59-F1
#
_entry.id   AF-A0A385FW59-F1
#
_cell.length_a   1.000
_cell.length_b   1.000
_cell.length_c   1.000
_cell.angle_alpha   90.00
_cell.angle_beta   90.00
_cell.angle_gamma   90.00
#
_symmetry.space_group_name_H-M   'P 1'
#
loop_
_entity.id
_entity.type
_entity.pdbx_description
1 polymer ?
#
loop_
_entity_poly.entity_id
_entity_poly.type
_entity_poly.pdbx_seq_one_letter_code
_entity_poly.pdbx_strand_id
1 'polypeptide(L)'
;MNSSVALNQNPTLAQINHQLMRFSLPVIPREKIQLVLAHADRNKLIASLNQLDDPTALEYVRSSLTAAQLLSANEGDEQASMDGQTNDDDQSRNQRDENNLLSDRAKFHVYGGKAALCFEADVTRGGVPTIALDAASSTGPRSYNWGQKTRIQMTRAELPVVAAVLLGARQSCEFSSHGADKTKGFSMERQGTKVFTKVFEKGAGVKAVPMEAADAFFVTSLFLLQIRKISPWLDASSAIALVRSTMHMQNAT
;
A
#
# COMPACT_ATOMS: atom_id res chain seq x y z
N MET A 1 -6.79 19.16 -23.94
CA MET A 1 -7.32 20.34 -23.22
C MET A 1 -8.43 19.84 -22.31
N ASN A 2 -8.15 19.57 -21.04
CA ASN A 2 -9.19 19.17 -20.07
C ASN A 2 -9.56 20.39 -19.24
N SER A 3 -10.68 21.01 -19.61
CA SER A 3 -11.22 22.21 -18.98
C SER A 3 -11.47 21.98 -17.49
N SER A 4 -10.84 22.78 -16.64
CA SER A 4 -11.14 22.92 -15.22
C SER A 4 -12.54 23.53 -15.05
N VAL A 5 -13.57 22.70 -14.93
CA VAL A 5 -14.92 23.20 -14.64
C VAL A 5 -15.03 23.35 -13.12
N ALA A 6 -14.91 24.59 -12.65
CA ALA A 6 -15.24 24.93 -11.28
C ALA A 6 -16.71 24.56 -10.99
N LEU A 7 -16.98 23.97 -9.83
CA LEU A 7 -18.32 23.70 -9.35
C LEU A 7 -19.07 25.01 -9.18
N ASN A 8 -20.28 25.08 -9.71
CA ASN A 8 -21.20 26.19 -9.51
C ASN A 8 -21.78 26.16 -8.07
N GLN A 9 -22.62 27.13 -7.70
CA GLN A 9 -23.19 27.22 -6.34
C GLN A 9 -24.13 26.06 -5.96
N ASN A 10 -24.64 25.32 -6.96
CA ASN A 10 -25.53 24.18 -6.77
C ASN A 10 -25.07 23.00 -7.64
N PRO A 11 -23.92 22.39 -7.34
CA PRO A 11 -23.39 21.31 -8.14
C PRO A 11 -24.20 20.04 -7.90
N THR A 12 -24.37 19.25 -8.95
CA THR A 12 -24.94 17.91 -8.83
C THR A 12 -23.97 16.98 -8.10
N LEU A 13 -24.48 15.92 -7.47
CA LEU A 13 -23.64 14.91 -6.82
C LEU A 13 -22.61 14.30 -7.79
N ALA A 14 -22.99 14.14 -9.07
CA ALA A 14 -22.08 13.66 -10.11
C ALA A 14 -20.89 14.61 -10.32
N GLN A 15 -21.13 15.92 -10.34
CA GLN A 15 -20.08 16.93 -10.47
C GLN A 15 -19.17 16.96 -9.23
N ILE A 16 -19.74 16.84 -8.03
CA ILE A 16 -18.97 16.75 -6.78
C ILE A 16 -18.07 15.51 -6.80
N ASN A 17 -18.62 14.34 -7.14
CA ASN A 17 -17.86 13.08 -7.18
C ASN A 17 -16.76 13.11 -8.25
N HIS A 18 -17.02 13.72 -9.41
CA HIS A 18 -16.00 13.91 -10.44
C HIS A 18 -14.83 14.76 -9.94
N GLN A 19 -15.12 15.83 -9.17
CA GLN A 19 -14.08 16.68 -8.58
C GLN A 19 -13.28 15.96 -7.49
N LEU A 20 -13.92 15.17 -6.64
CA LEU A 20 -13.26 14.35 -5.62
C LEU A 20 -12.30 13.33 -6.25
N MET A 21 -12.75 12.63 -7.29
CA MET A 21 -11.94 11.64 -8.02
C MET A 21 -10.68 12.25 -8.64
N ARG A 22 -10.74 13.50 -9.12
CA ARG A 22 -9.58 14.20 -9.68
C ARG A 22 -8.45 14.39 -8.66
N PHE A 23 -8.80 14.49 -7.39
CA PHE A 23 -7.85 14.67 -6.28
C PHE A 23 -7.69 13.39 -5.44
N SER A 24 -8.02 12.24 -6.02
CA SER A 24 -7.90 10.92 -5.37
C SER A 24 -8.66 10.81 -4.03
N LEU A 25 -9.77 11.52 -3.90
CA LEU A 25 -10.67 11.43 -2.75
C LEU A 25 -11.83 10.48 -3.06
N PRO A 26 -12.38 9.79 -2.03
CA PRO A 26 -13.49 8.85 -2.23
C PRO A 26 -14.75 9.58 -2.70
N VAL A 27 -15.51 8.94 -3.59
CA VAL A 27 -16.81 9.43 -4.02
C VAL A 27 -17.83 9.36 -2.88
N ILE A 28 -18.81 10.26 -2.89
CA ILE A 28 -19.91 10.28 -1.94
C ILE A 28 -21.07 9.47 -2.52
N PRO A 29 -21.49 8.35 -1.90
CA PRO A 29 -22.70 7.64 -2.27
C PRO A 29 -23.95 8.50 -2.01
N ARG A 30 -25.01 8.29 -2.80
CA ARG A 30 -26.22 9.12 -2.77
C ARG A 30 -26.90 9.10 -1.39
N GLU A 31 -26.83 7.97 -0.71
CA GLU A 31 -27.36 7.71 0.62
C GLU A 31 -26.55 8.41 1.73
N LYS A 32 -25.27 8.73 1.49
CA LYS A 32 -24.39 9.38 2.47
C LYS A 32 -24.27 10.89 2.29
N ILE A 33 -24.87 11.46 1.23
CA ILE A 33 -24.77 12.90 0.95
C ILE A 33 -25.35 13.76 2.07
N GLN A 34 -26.46 13.32 2.69
CA GLN A 34 -27.09 14.04 3.80
C GLN A 34 -26.20 14.04 5.05
N LEU A 35 -25.43 12.97 5.27
CA LEU A 35 -24.48 12.89 6.37
C LEU A 35 -23.29 13.84 6.15
N VAL A 36 -22.73 13.88 4.93
CA VAL A 36 -21.66 14.84 4.58
C VAL A 36 -22.13 16.28 4.77
N LEU A 37 -23.33 16.61 4.30
CA LEU A 37 -23.90 17.95 4.42
C LEU A 37 -24.38 18.31 5.84
N ALA A 38 -24.62 17.32 6.70
CA ALA A 38 -24.91 17.56 8.12
C ALA A 38 -23.65 17.94 8.92
N HIS A 39 -22.48 17.45 8.50
CA HIS A 39 -21.19 17.69 9.16
C HIS A 39 -20.36 18.81 8.53
N ALA A 40 -20.76 19.34 7.37
CA ALA A 40 -20.06 20.40 6.66
C ALA A 40 -21.02 21.52 6.25
N ASP A 41 -20.56 22.77 6.33
CA ASP A 41 -21.28 23.88 5.70
C ASP A 41 -21.22 23.67 4.18
N ARG A 42 -22.39 23.54 3.56
CA ARG A 42 -22.52 23.26 2.12
C ARG A 42 -21.77 24.26 1.25
N ASN A 43 -21.84 25.56 1.56
CA ASN A 43 -21.19 26.60 0.79
C ASN A 43 -19.67 26.53 0.98
N LYS A 44 -19.22 26.29 2.21
CA LYS A 44 -17.81 26.11 2.52
C LYS A 44 -17.23 24.85 1.86
N LEU A 45 -17.97 23.74 1.85
CA LEU A 45 -17.57 22.50 1.20
C LEU A 45 -17.40 22.68 -0.31
N ILE A 46 -18.37 23.34 -0.97
CA ILE A 46 -18.30 23.62 -2.42
C ILE A 46 -17.11 24.57 -2.73
N ALA A 47 -16.89 25.59 -1.90
CA ALA A 47 -15.75 26.49 -2.04
C ALA A 47 -14.41 25.74 -1.88
N SER A 48 -14.28 24.88 -0.88
CA SER A 48 -13.09 24.06 -0.66
C SER A 48 -12.86 23.03 -1.78
N LEU A 49 -13.91 22.44 -2.35
CA LEU A 49 -13.81 21.54 -3.50
C LEU A 49 -13.28 22.24 -4.77
N ASN A 50 -13.50 23.55 -4.90
CA ASN A 50 -12.96 24.36 -6.00
C ASN A 50 -11.51 24.78 -5.79
N GLN A 51 -10.95 24.60 -4.59
CA GLN A 51 -9.61 25.04 -4.20
C GLN A 51 -8.80 23.89 -3.59
N LEU A 52 -8.96 22.65 -4.06
CA LEU A 52 -8.29 21.47 -3.49
C LEU A 52 -6.75 21.48 -3.61
N ASP A 53 -6.19 22.41 -4.39
CA ASP A 53 -4.74 22.67 -4.42
C ASP A 53 -4.24 23.41 -3.15
N ASP A 54 -5.14 24.07 -2.40
CA ASP A 54 -4.84 24.66 -1.08
C ASP A 54 -4.90 23.58 0.02
N PRO A 55 -3.82 23.39 0.80
CA PRO A 55 -3.78 22.43 1.90
C PRO A 55 -4.92 22.57 2.91
N THR A 56 -5.36 23.81 3.19
CA THR A 56 -6.43 24.09 4.16
C THR A 56 -7.79 23.62 3.64
N ALA A 57 -8.07 23.89 2.37
CA ALA A 57 -9.26 23.41 1.68
C ALA A 57 -9.29 21.88 1.59
N LEU A 58 -8.15 21.25 1.29
CA LEU A 58 -8.04 19.79 1.24
C LEU A 58 -8.31 19.14 2.60
N GLU A 59 -7.75 19.69 3.68
CA GLU A 59 -7.98 19.21 5.05
C GLU A 59 -9.44 19.36 5.49
N TYR A 60 -10.09 20.46 5.11
CA TYR A 60 -11.52 20.66 5.37
C TYR A 60 -12.40 19.63 4.65
N VAL A 61 -12.10 19.32 3.38
CA VAL A 61 -12.83 18.29 2.63
C VAL A 61 -12.57 16.90 3.24
N ARG A 62 -11.34 16.59 3.63
CA ARG A 62 -10.99 15.32 4.27
C ARG A 62 -11.71 15.13 5.60
N SER A 63 -11.70 16.13 6.48
CA SER A 63 -12.41 16.07 7.77
C SER A 63 -13.92 15.88 7.59
N SER A 64 -14.52 16.54 6.59
CA SER A 64 -15.94 16.38 6.25
C SER A 64 -16.28 14.96 5.79
N LEU A 65 -15.42 14.37 4.95
CA LEU A 65 -15.57 12.99 4.49
C LEU A 65 -15.31 11.98 5.62
N THR A 66 -14.36 12.27 6.52
CA THR A 66 -14.10 11.46 7.71
C THR A 66 -15.28 11.45 8.67
N ALA A 67 -15.89 12.60 8.92
CA ALA A 67 -17.09 12.70 9.75
C ALA A 67 -18.27 11.91 9.17
N ALA A 68 -18.36 11.83 7.84
CA ALA A 68 -19.35 11.01 7.14
C ALA A 68 -18.95 9.52 6.99
N GLN A 69 -17.85 9.08 7.64
CA GLN A 69 -17.31 7.73 7.56
C GLN A 69 -17.06 7.28 6.11
N LEU A 70 -16.63 8.22 5.28
CA LEU A 70 -16.17 8.01 3.90
C LEU A 70 -14.65 7.98 3.82
N LEU A 71 -13.99 8.54 4.83
CA LEU A 71 -12.56 8.43 5.09
C LEU A 71 -12.35 7.93 6.52
N SER A 72 -11.30 7.16 6.74
CA SER A 72 -10.85 6.85 8.10
C SER A 72 -10.08 8.03 8.66
N ALA A 73 -10.38 8.44 9.89
CA ALA A 73 -9.60 9.47 10.58
C ALA A 73 -8.14 8.99 10.71
N ASN A 74 -7.17 9.82 10.33
CA ASN A 74 -5.78 9.40 10.22
C ASN A 74 -5.12 9.23 11.60
N GLU A 75 -4.48 8.06 11.78
CA GLU A 75 -3.26 7.75 12.53
C GLU A 75 -2.94 8.60 13.79
N GLY A 76 -3.32 8.07 14.95
CA GLY A 76 -2.83 8.39 16.29
C GLY A 76 -3.21 7.24 17.23
N ASP A 77 -2.37 6.93 18.20
CA ASP A 77 -2.42 5.76 19.10
C ASP A 77 -3.79 5.25 19.54
N GLU A 78 -3.86 3.93 19.75
CA GLU A 78 -4.68 3.15 20.72
C GLU A 78 -5.32 1.90 20.07
N GLN A 79 -4.87 0.70 20.43
CA GLN A 79 -5.27 -0.10 21.59
C GLN A 79 -6.43 -1.04 21.22
N ALA A 80 -6.25 -2.29 21.61
CA ALA A 80 -7.04 -3.42 21.16
C ALA A 80 -8.54 -3.29 21.47
N SER A 81 -9.38 -3.77 20.55
CA SER A 81 -10.51 -4.59 20.96
C SER A 81 -10.71 -5.72 19.98
N MET A 82 -10.84 -6.89 20.58
CA MET A 82 -11.04 -8.20 20.01
C MET A 82 -12.54 -8.36 19.82
N ASP A 83 -12.99 -8.83 18.66
CA ASP A 83 -14.08 -9.78 18.67
C ASP A 83 -13.89 -10.79 17.55
N GLY A 84 -13.89 -12.05 17.96
CA GLY A 84 -13.82 -13.18 17.07
C GLY A 84 -15.20 -13.44 16.50
N GLN A 85 -15.30 -13.49 15.18
CA GLN A 85 -16.25 -14.38 14.54
C GLN A 85 -15.73 -14.82 13.18
N THR A 86 -15.60 -16.13 13.06
CA THR A 86 -15.30 -16.86 11.84
C THR A 86 -16.51 -16.82 10.91
N ASN A 87 -16.21 -16.79 9.61
CA ASN A 87 -17.09 -16.99 8.45
C ASN A 87 -17.76 -15.72 7.88
N ASP A 88 -16.98 -14.88 7.16
CA ASP A 88 -17.34 -14.15 5.92
C ASP A 88 -16.17 -13.26 5.42
N ASP A 89 -14.94 -13.80 5.47
CA ASP A 89 -13.70 -13.02 5.49
C ASP A 89 -13.11 -12.68 4.11
N ASP A 90 -13.57 -13.30 3.02
CA ASP A 90 -12.88 -13.23 1.72
C ASP A 90 -13.35 -12.04 0.86
N GLN A 91 -14.66 -11.74 0.84
CA GLN A 91 -15.18 -10.59 0.09
C GLN A 91 -14.80 -9.25 0.72
N SER A 92 -14.72 -9.18 2.05
CA SER A 92 -14.34 -7.95 2.77
C SER A 92 -12.84 -7.65 2.72
N ARG A 93 -11.98 -8.66 2.52
CA ARG A 93 -10.54 -8.48 2.28
C ARG A 93 -10.26 -7.96 0.87
N ASN A 94 -10.84 -8.58 -0.16
CA ASN A 94 -10.65 -8.16 -1.55
C ASN A 94 -11.03 -6.68 -1.77
N GLN A 95 -12.16 -6.23 -1.20
CA GLN A 95 -12.59 -4.83 -1.33
C GLN A 95 -11.72 -3.84 -0.53
N ARG A 96 -11.11 -4.27 0.59
CA ARG A 96 -10.11 -3.46 1.31
C ARG A 96 -8.80 -3.39 0.53
N ASP A 97 -8.34 -4.52 -0.03
CA ASP A 97 -7.08 -4.62 -0.75
C ASP A 97 -7.11 -3.86 -2.09
N GLU A 98 -8.24 -3.87 -2.81
CA GLU A 98 -8.43 -3.05 -4.01
C GLU A 98 -8.39 -1.54 -3.73
N ASN A 99 -9.10 -1.08 -2.70
CA ASN A 99 -9.06 0.33 -2.28
C ASN A 99 -7.67 0.75 -1.76
N ASN A 100 -6.94 -0.19 -1.19
CA ASN A 100 -5.59 0.00 -0.68
C ASN A 100 -4.56 0.13 -1.82
N LEU A 101 -4.68 -0.62 -2.92
CA LEU A 101 -3.79 -0.48 -4.11
C LEU A 101 -3.83 0.91 -4.74
N LEU A 102 -4.97 1.61 -4.64
CA LEU A 102 -5.16 2.96 -5.18
C LEU A 102 -4.65 4.07 -4.24
N SER A 103 -4.25 3.72 -3.02
CA SER A 103 -3.67 4.65 -2.05
C SER A 103 -2.19 4.91 -2.34
N ASP A 104 -1.73 6.14 -2.15
CA ASP A 104 -0.30 6.46 -2.16
C ASP A 104 0.49 5.78 -1.03
N ARG A 105 -0.21 5.23 -0.03
CA ARG A 105 0.35 4.45 1.08
C ARG A 105 -0.16 3.00 1.08
N ALA A 106 -0.37 2.43 -0.11
CA ALA A 106 -0.76 1.04 -0.29
C ALA A 106 0.11 0.10 0.57
N LYS A 107 -0.49 -0.71 1.44
CA LYS A 107 0.24 -1.64 2.32
C LYS A 107 -0.39 -3.01 2.47
N PHE A 108 0.37 -4.07 2.26
CA PHE A 108 -0.13 -5.45 2.36
C PHE A 108 0.55 -6.20 3.49
N HIS A 109 -0.26 -6.83 4.34
CA HIS A 109 0.23 -7.66 5.43
C HIS A 109 0.21 -9.12 5.04
N VAL A 110 1.26 -9.84 5.42
CA VAL A 110 1.36 -11.30 5.27
C VAL A 110 1.61 -11.88 6.66
N TYR A 111 0.72 -12.78 7.10
CA TYR A 111 0.72 -13.29 8.47
C TYR A 111 1.21 -14.73 8.52
N GLY A 112 2.22 -14.99 9.36
CA GLY A 112 2.70 -16.32 9.70
C GLY A 112 2.51 -16.63 11.19
N GLY A 113 2.76 -17.87 11.59
CA GLY A 113 2.60 -18.28 12.98
C GLY A 113 3.56 -17.58 13.95
N LYS A 114 4.83 -17.38 13.55
CA LYS A 114 5.88 -16.81 14.41
C LYS A 114 6.23 -15.35 14.09
N ALA A 115 5.78 -14.83 12.95
CA ALA A 115 6.08 -13.48 12.50
C ALA A 115 5.02 -12.99 11.51
N ALA A 116 4.97 -11.68 11.29
CA ALA A 116 4.20 -11.04 10.24
C ALA A 116 5.09 -10.09 9.44
N LEU A 117 4.77 -9.92 8.16
CA LEU A 117 5.39 -8.97 7.26
C LEU A 117 4.38 -7.91 6.84
N CYS A 118 4.83 -6.68 6.59
CA CYS A 118 4.06 -5.64 5.93
C CYS A 118 4.91 -5.04 4.81
N PHE A 119 4.39 -5.08 3.58
CA PHE A 119 4.95 -4.42 2.41
C PHE A 119 4.20 -3.11 2.20
N GLU A 120 4.88 -1.97 2.33
CA GLU A 120 4.28 -0.64 2.23
C GLU A 120 4.91 0.12 1.06
N ALA A 121 4.07 0.73 0.21
CA ALA A 121 4.49 1.77 -0.73
C ALA A 121 5.23 2.88 0.02
N ASP A 122 6.46 3.16 -0.37
CA ASP A 122 7.31 4.13 0.31
C ASP A 122 8.01 5.04 -0.72
N VAL A 123 8.65 6.10 -0.24
CA VAL A 123 9.42 7.02 -1.07
C VAL A 123 10.73 7.30 -0.35
N THR A 124 11.83 7.21 -1.08
CA THR A 124 13.14 7.59 -0.54
C THR A 124 13.17 9.09 -0.20
N ARG A 125 14.16 9.54 0.60
CA ARG A 125 14.36 10.98 0.87
C ARG A 125 14.51 11.83 -0.39
N GLY A 126 14.98 11.24 -1.49
CA GLY A 126 15.13 11.90 -2.79
C GLY A 126 13.88 11.86 -3.67
N GLY A 127 12.72 11.47 -3.14
CA GLY A 127 11.46 11.42 -3.91
C GLY A 127 11.34 10.21 -4.83
N VAL A 128 12.26 9.25 -4.78
CA VAL A 128 12.19 8.04 -5.62
C VAL A 128 11.22 7.03 -4.99
N PRO A 129 10.16 6.61 -5.71
CA PRO A 129 9.23 5.57 -5.23
C PRO A 129 9.96 4.26 -4.90
N THR A 130 9.55 3.58 -3.84
CA THR A 130 10.12 2.32 -3.36
C THR A 130 9.13 1.53 -2.50
N ILE A 131 9.58 0.45 -1.86
CA ILE A 131 8.82 -0.36 -0.93
C ILE A 131 9.60 -0.50 0.37
N ALA A 132 8.89 -0.34 1.49
CA ALA A 132 9.38 -0.76 2.79
C ALA A 132 8.82 -2.12 3.16
N LEU A 133 9.70 -2.98 3.69
CA LEU A 133 9.39 -4.26 4.28
C LEU A 133 9.57 -4.16 5.80
N ASP A 134 8.45 -4.19 6.50
CA ASP A 134 8.40 -4.29 7.95
C ASP A 134 8.20 -5.75 8.37
N ALA A 135 8.94 -6.20 9.39
CA ALA A 135 8.79 -7.54 9.94
C ALA A 135 8.64 -7.48 11.46
N ALA A 136 7.57 -8.08 11.98
CA ALA A 136 7.26 -8.13 13.41
C ALA A 136 7.24 -9.58 13.92
N SER A 137 7.77 -9.81 15.12
CA SER A 137 7.67 -11.11 15.81
C SER A 137 6.26 -11.29 16.38
N SER A 138 5.77 -12.53 16.41
CA SER A 138 4.51 -12.87 17.08
C SER A 138 4.63 -12.67 18.59
N THR A 139 3.59 -12.10 19.21
CA THR A 139 3.41 -12.02 20.67
C THR A 139 2.32 -12.96 21.18
N GLY A 140 1.62 -13.62 20.27
CA GLY A 140 0.49 -14.52 20.57
C GLY A 140 -0.30 -14.86 19.30
N PRO A 141 -1.36 -15.66 19.41
CA PRO A 141 -2.21 -16.00 18.27
C PRO A 141 -2.71 -14.74 17.58
N ARG A 142 -2.35 -14.58 16.29
CA ARG A 142 -2.74 -13.42 15.45
C ARG A 142 -2.33 -12.05 16.00
N SER A 143 -1.33 -11.99 16.88
CA SER A 143 -0.83 -10.76 17.49
C SER A 143 0.68 -10.61 17.25
N TYR A 144 1.13 -9.41 16.89
CA TYR A 144 2.49 -9.16 16.44
C TYR A 144 3.03 -7.84 17.01
N ASN A 145 4.31 -7.83 17.42
CA ASN A 145 4.96 -6.66 17.99
C ASN A 145 5.46 -5.69 16.91
N TRP A 146 4.56 -4.89 16.35
CA TRP A 146 4.92 -3.84 15.38
C TRP A 146 5.74 -2.70 15.98
N GLY A 147 5.66 -2.48 17.30
CA GLY A 147 6.46 -1.48 18.01
C GLY A 147 7.95 -1.80 18.06
N GLN A 148 8.34 -3.06 17.84
CA GLN A 148 9.73 -3.54 17.75
C GLN A 148 9.98 -4.25 16.42
N LYS A 149 9.43 -3.72 15.33
CA LYS A 149 9.60 -4.26 13.99
C LYS A 149 10.99 -4.00 13.42
N THR A 150 11.47 -4.92 12.59
CA THR A 150 12.61 -4.69 11.70
C THR A 150 12.08 -4.05 10.42
N ARG A 151 12.47 -2.81 10.12
CA ARG A 151 12.13 -2.12 8.86
C ARG A 151 13.31 -2.12 7.89
N ILE A 152 13.06 -2.48 6.63
CA ILE A 152 13.99 -2.41 5.50
C ILE A 152 13.32 -1.61 4.39
N GLN A 153 13.91 -0.48 3.98
CA GLN A 153 13.52 0.19 2.74
C GLN A 153 14.34 -0.41 1.59
N MET A 154 13.65 -0.97 0.59
CA MET A 154 14.30 -1.58 -0.55
C MET A 154 14.97 -0.53 -1.44
N THR A 155 16.06 -0.90 -2.09
CA THR A 155 16.71 -0.04 -3.09
C THR A 155 16.03 -0.17 -4.44
N ARG A 156 16.23 0.83 -5.31
CA ARG A 156 15.73 0.80 -6.69
C ARG A 156 16.18 -0.45 -7.47
N ALA A 157 17.38 -0.95 -7.19
CA ALA A 157 17.94 -2.12 -7.87
C ALA A 157 17.32 -3.45 -7.37
N GLU A 158 16.83 -3.48 -6.12
CA GLU A 158 16.19 -4.65 -5.52
C GLU A 158 14.78 -4.88 -6.04
N LEU A 159 14.01 -3.81 -6.25
CA LEU A 159 12.60 -3.89 -6.68
C LEU A 159 12.36 -4.84 -7.87
N PRO A 160 13.06 -4.72 -9.01
CA PRO A 160 12.84 -5.62 -10.14
C PRO A 160 13.26 -7.07 -9.84
N VAL A 161 14.27 -7.28 -8.99
CA VAL A 161 14.73 -8.64 -8.64
C VAL A 161 13.72 -9.34 -7.72
N VAL A 162 13.17 -8.61 -6.75
CA VAL A 162 12.10 -9.11 -5.88
C VAL A 162 10.83 -9.40 -6.69
N ALA A 163 10.45 -8.47 -7.57
CA ALA A 163 9.32 -8.67 -8.47
C ALA A 163 9.51 -9.91 -9.37
N ALA A 164 10.74 -10.19 -9.81
CA ALA A 164 11.05 -11.39 -10.58
C ALA A 164 10.83 -12.68 -9.77
N VAL A 165 11.19 -12.70 -8.48
CA VAL A 165 10.90 -13.84 -7.59
C VAL A 165 9.39 -14.04 -7.44
N LEU A 166 8.67 -12.95 -7.16
CA LEU A 166 7.22 -12.99 -7.00
C LEU A 166 6.49 -13.49 -8.26
N LEU A 167 6.88 -12.98 -9.44
CA LEU A 167 6.33 -13.39 -10.75
C LEU A 167 6.71 -14.81 -11.19
N GLY A 168 7.58 -15.52 -10.44
CA GLY A 168 8.05 -16.85 -10.82
C GLY A 168 9.13 -16.86 -11.89
N ALA A 169 9.69 -15.69 -12.21
CA ALA A 169 10.83 -15.58 -13.09
C ALA A 169 12.12 -16.01 -12.37
N ARG A 170 12.26 -15.71 -11.09
CA ARG A 170 13.46 -16.06 -10.32
C ARG A 170 13.13 -17.00 -9.17
N GLN A 171 14.03 -17.96 -8.89
CA GLN A 171 13.82 -18.92 -7.81
C GLN A 171 13.98 -18.29 -6.42
N SER A 172 14.99 -17.44 -6.24
CA SER A 172 15.25 -16.76 -4.97
C SER A 172 16.06 -15.48 -5.11
N CYS A 173 16.00 -14.61 -4.11
CA CYS A 173 16.87 -13.45 -3.96
C CYS A 173 17.25 -13.26 -2.49
N GLU A 174 18.40 -12.65 -2.24
CA GLU A 174 18.86 -12.27 -0.90
C GLU A 174 19.57 -10.92 -0.98
N PHE A 175 19.26 -10.06 -0.03
CA PHE A 175 19.84 -8.73 0.09
C PHE A 175 20.22 -8.50 1.55
N SER A 176 21.40 -7.93 1.75
CA SER A 176 21.96 -7.65 3.07
C SER A 176 22.45 -6.21 3.12
N SER A 177 23.02 -5.80 4.26
CA SER A 177 23.65 -4.50 4.43
C SER A 177 22.68 -3.30 4.42
N HIS A 178 21.44 -3.51 4.84
CA HIS A 178 20.47 -2.45 5.11
C HIS A 178 20.56 -1.91 6.54
N GLY A 179 19.99 -0.74 6.76
CA GLY A 179 20.03 -0.03 8.05
C GLY A 179 21.29 0.84 8.20
N ALA A 180 21.29 1.72 9.19
CA ALA A 180 22.40 2.65 9.45
C ALA A 180 23.71 1.90 9.78
N ASP A 181 23.59 0.75 10.42
CA ASP A 181 24.68 -0.14 10.86
C ASP A 181 24.95 -1.29 9.87
N LYS A 182 24.22 -1.36 8.75
CA LYS A 182 24.33 -2.41 7.72
C LYS A 182 24.13 -3.83 8.25
N THR A 183 23.30 -4.00 9.28
CA THR A 183 23.07 -5.30 9.92
C THR A 183 21.77 -5.99 9.52
N LYS A 184 20.95 -5.34 8.69
CA LYS A 184 19.63 -5.82 8.29
C LYS A 184 19.66 -6.39 6.87
N GLY A 185 18.80 -7.37 6.62
CA GLY A 185 18.62 -7.95 5.30
C GLY A 185 17.37 -8.80 5.20
N PHE A 186 17.08 -9.26 3.99
CA PHE A 186 15.96 -10.12 3.71
C PHE A 186 16.28 -11.09 2.56
N SER A 187 15.53 -12.19 2.52
CA SER A 187 15.55 -13.12 1.40
C SER A 187 14.16 -13.61 1.05
N MET A 188 13.98 -13.99 -0.21
CA MET A 188 12.75 -14.56 -0.73
C MET A 188 13.09 -15.78 -1.57
N GLU A 189 12.33 -16.86 -1.41
CA GLU A 189 12.54 -18.11 -2.12
C GLU A 189 11.19 -18.74 -2.47
N ARG A 190 11.03 -19.17 -3.73
CA ARG A 190 9.83 -19.91 -4.12
C ARG A 190 9.92 -21.36 -3.64
N GLN A 191 8.94 -21.80 -2.86
CA GLN A 191 8.86 -23.16 -2.32
C GLN A 191 7.51 -23.76 -2.69
N GLY A 192 7.48 -24.50 -3.81
CA GLY A 192 6.26 -25.06 -4.36
C GLY A 192 5.25 -23.95 -4.72
N THR A 193 4.11 -23.93 -4.02
CA THR A 193 3.03 -22.95 -4.23
C THR A 193 3.20 -21.65 -3.43
N LYS A 194 4.25 -21.53 -2.63
CA LYS A 194 4.46 -20.40 -1.70
C LYS A 194 5.73 -19.64 -2.02
N VAL A 195 5.81 -18.40 -1.55
CA VAL A 195 7.07 -17.64 -1.51
C VAL A 195 7.47 -17.47 -0.05
N PHE A 196 8.55 -18.11 0.36
CA PHE A 196 9.06 -18.02 1.71
C PHE A 196 9.93 -16.78 1.84
N THR A 197 9.52 -15.84 2.69
CA THR A 197 10.23 -14.58 2.92
C THR A 197 10.82 -14.55 4.33
N LYS A 198 12.11 -14.22 4.42
CA LYS A 198 12.85 -14.08 5.68
C LYS A 198 13.36 -12.65 5.81
N VAL A 199 13.25 -12.09 7.01
CA VAL A 199 13.88 -10.82 7.40
C VAL A 199 14.78 -11.09 8.59
N PHE A 200 16.01 -10.58 8.53
CA PHE A 200 17.03 -10.79 9.54
C PHE A 200 17.72 -9.47 9.91
N GLU A 201 18.12 -9.38 11.17
CA GLU A 201 18.77 -8.23 11.78
C GLU A 201 19.70 -8.74 12.88
N LYS A 202 20.93 -8.21 12.95
CA LYS A 202 21.89 -8.64 13.97
C LYS A 202 21.33 -8.41 15.37
N GLY A 203 21.40 -9.45 16.21
CA GLY A 203 20.89 -9.40 17.58
C GLY A 203 19.38 -9.58 17.71
N ALA A 204 18.66 -9.74 16.59
CA ALA A 204 17.24 -10.08 16.58
C ALA A 204 17.00 -11.48 16.00
N GLY A 205 15.88 -12.10 16.37
CA GLY A 205 15.45 -13.35 15.76
C GLY A 205 15.04 -13.15 14.29
N VAL A 206 15.34 -14.16 13.45
CA VAL A 206 14.89 -14.22 12.05
C VAL A 206 13.36 -14.31 12.02
N LYS A 207 12.74 -13.42 11.23
CA LYS A 207 11.30 -13.34 11.05
C LYS A 207 10.98 -13.94 9.68
N ALA A 208 10.34 -15.09 9.68
CA ALA A 208 10.10 -15.88 8.48
C ALA A 208 8.62 -16.14 8.29
N VAL A 209 8.11 -15.86 7.09
CA VAL A 209 6.67 -15.97 6.75
C VAL A 209 6.52 -16.62 5.39
N PRO A 210 5.74 -17.72 5.28
CA PRO A 210 5.31 -18.25 3.98
C PRO A 210 4.19 -17.36 3.43
N MET A 211 4.39 -16.81 2.23
CA MET A 211 3.40 -16.03 1.50
C MET A 211 2.62 -16.95 0.56
N GLU A 212 1.30 -17.01 0.74
CA GLU A 212 0.40 -17.79 -0.11
C GLU A 212 0.14 -17.08 -1.44
N ALA A 213 -0.47 -17.77 -2.41
CA ALA A 213 -0.69 -17.25 -3.75
C ALA A 213 -1.51 -15.93 -3.78
N ALA A 214 -2.51 -15.81 -2.91
CA ALA A 214 -3.33 -14.60 -2.81
C ALA A 214 -2.51 -13.39 -2.31
N ASP A 215 -1.74 -13.57 -1.23
CA ASP A 215 -0.84 -12.54 -0.71
C ASP A 215 0.22 -12.16 -1.75
N ALA A 216 0.79 -13.16 -2.41
CA ALA A 216 1.79 -12.96 -3.46
C ALA A 216 1.24 -12.11 -4.61
N PHE A 217 -0.03 -12.26 -4.99
CA PHE A 217 -0.66 -11.43 -6.02
C PHE A 217 -0.70 -9.94 -5.63
N PHE A 218 -1.19 -9.61 -4.44
CA PHE A 218 -1.28 -8.22 -3.99
C PHE A 218 0.09 -7.59 -3.75
N VAL A 219 1.02 -8.35 -3.16
CA VAL A 219 2.40 -7.91 -3.01
C VAL A 219 3.03 -7.68 -4.38
N THR A 220 2.89 -8.61 -5.33
CA THR A 220 3.40 -8.42 -6.72
C THR A 220 2.83 -7.15 -7.36
N SER A 221 1.52 -6.92 -7.21
CA SER A 221 0.85 -5.73 -7.72
C SER A 221 1.46 -4.45 -7.16
N LEU A 222 1.75 -4.40 -5.86
CA LEU A 222 2.44 -3.28 -5.22
C LEU A 222 3.82 -3.01 -5.84
N PHE A 223 4.62 -4.05 -6.06
CA PHE A 223 5.94 -3.92 -6.70
C PHE A 223 5.82 -3.37 -8.13
N LEU A 224 4.88 -3.88 -8.93
CA LEU A 224 4.67 -3.40 -10.29
C LEU A 224 4.19 -1.93 -10.31
N LEU A 225 3.34 -1.53 -9.37
CA LEU A 225 2.91 -0.14 -9.22
C LEU A 225 4.10 0.79 -8.93
N GLN A 226 4.95 0.42 -7.98
CA GLN A 226 6.14 1.21 -7.62
C GLN A 226 7.15 1.30 -8.77
N ILE A 227 7.40 0.19 -9.47
CA ILE A 227 8.26 0.16 -10.67
C ILE A 227 7.69 1.10 -11.76
N ARG A 228 6.37 1.09 -11.98
CA ARG A 228 5.74 2.00 -12.96
C ARG A 228 5.76 3.46 -12.53
N LYS A 229 5.67 3.77 -11.22
CA LYS A 229 5.88 5.13 -10.72
C LYS A 229 7.30 5.63 -11.02
N ILE A 230 8.30 4.76 -10.99
CA ILE A 230 9.70 5.08 -11.37
C ILE A 230 9.86 5.22 -12.89
N SER A 231 9.07 4.49 -13.69
CA SER A 231 9.13 4.52 -15.16
C SER A 231 7.74 4.76 -15.78
N PRO A 232 7.18 5.99 -15.72
CA PRO A 232 5.81 6.26 -16.15
C PRO A 232 5.55 6.02 -17.65
N TRP A 233 6.60 6.08 -18.47
CA TRP A 233 6.56 5.77 -19.90
C TRP A 233 6.47 4.28 -20.22
N LEU A 234 6.60 3.41 -19.21
CA LEU A 234 6.55 1.97 -19.36
C LEU A 234 5.14 1.45 -19.05
N ASP A 235 4.51 0.84 -20.04
CA ASP A 235 3.23 0.17 -19.84
C ASP A 235 3.39 -1.09 -18.97
N ALA A 236 2.28 -1.59 -18.42
CA ALA A 236 2.31 -2.71 -17.49
C ALA A 236 2.84 -4.01 -18.13
N SER A 237 2.50 -4.27 -19.39
CA SER A 237 2.94 -5.48 -20.10
C SER A 237 4.46 -5.44 -20.35
N SER A 238 4.98 -4.28 -20.77
CA SER A 238 6.43 -4.08 -20.95
C SER A 238 7.18 -4.12 -19.62
N ALA A 239 6.61 -3.59 -18.53
CA ALA A 239 7.20 -3.70 -17.20
C ALA A 239 7.33 -5.15 -16.74
N ILE A 240 6.27 -5.94 -16.89
CA ILE A 240 6.30 -7.38 -16.57
C ILE A 240 7.33 -8.12 -17.45
N ALA A 241 7.40 -7.79 -18.75
CA ALA A 241 8.36 -8.39 -19.67
C ALA A 241 9.81 -8.09 -19.26
N LEU A 242 10.14 -6.84 -18.91
CA LEU A 242 11.48 -6.46 -18.44
C LEU A 242 11.84 -7.10 -17.10
N VAL A 243 10.88 -7.18 -16.16
CA VAL A 243 11.12 -7.88 -14.89
C VAL A 243 11.41 -9.35 -15.15
N ARG A 244 10.64 -10.02 -16.03
CA ARG A 244 10.89 -11.41 -16.41
C ARG A 244 12.24 -11.59 -17.12
N SER A 245 12.69 -10.64 -17.94
CA SER A 245 13.98 -10.75 -18.63
C SER A 245 15.19 -10.67 -17.70
N THR A 246 15.04 -10.20 -16.45
CA THR A 246 16.14 -10.21 -15.45
C THR A 246 16.69 -11.60 -15.16
N MET A 247 15.95 -12.67 -15.51
CA MET A 247 16.39 -14.06 -15.47
C MET A 247 17.64 -14.35 -16.29
N HIS A 248 17.79 -13.72 -17.45
CA HIS A 248 18.80 -14.12 -18.44
C HIS A 248 20.20 -13.57 -18.13
N MET A 249 20.33 -12.63 -17.18
CA MET A 249 21.62 -12.02 -16.84
C MET A 249 22.42 -12.83 -15.81
N GLN A 250 21.87 -13.91 -15.24
CA GLN A 250 22.58 -14.74 -14.24
C GLN A 250 23.12 -16.08 -14.77
N ASN A 251 22.86 -16.40 -16.04
CA ASN A 251 23.37 -17.64 -16.67
C ASN A 251 24.68 -17.43 -17.45
N ALA A 252 25.36 -16.29 -17.27
CA ALA A 252 26.71 -16.08 -17.79
C ALA A 252 27.72 -16.25 -16.64
N THR A 253 28.08 -17.50 -16.37
CA THR A 253 29.31 -17.88 -15.66
C THR A 253 30.21 -18.58 -16.64
#